data_AF-A0A0B3BU51-F1
#
_entry.id   AF-A0A0B3BU51-F1
#
_cell.length_a   1.000
_cell.length_b   1.000
_cell.length_c   1.000
_cell.angle_alpha   90.00
_cell.angle_beta   90.00
_cell.angle_gamma   90.00
#
_symmetry.space_group_name_H-M   'P 1'
#
loop_
_entity.id
_entity.type
_entity.pdbx_description
1 polymer ?
#
loop_
_entity_poly.entity_id
_entity_poly.type
_entity_poly.pdbx_seq_one_letter_code
_entity_poly.pdbx_strand_id
1 'polypeptide(L)'
;MPRGSKDKYTAKQKRKAEHIEDSYKAKGVSEDEAEARAWATVNKQSGGGERAGGSGRRKSAAAKADDREESARRAVATRRGVPRARSAPERQEKTRAQLMEEARAKDIRGRSTMRKAELIEALKQTG
;
A
#
# COMPACT_ATOMS: atom_id res chain seq x y z
N MET A 1 -16.99 -6.06 2.07
CA MET A 1 -16.70 -7.40 1.48
C MET A 1 -16.88 -7.37 -0.04
N PRO A 2 -16.19 -8.22 -0.82
CA PRO A 2 -16.40 -8.27 -2.28
C PRO A 2 -17.88 -8.60 -2.54
N ARG A 3 -18.58 -7.69 -3.22
CA ARG A 3 -19.99 -7.85 -3.60
C ARG A 3 -20.12 -8.86 -4.75
N GLY A 4 -19.80 -10.13 -4.52
CA GLY A 4 -19.89 -11.16 -5.54
C GLY A 4 -19.49 -12.54 -5.02
N SER A 5 -19.98 -13.59 -5.69
CA SER A 5 -19.65 -14.95 -5.29
C SER A 5 -18.14 -15.21 -5.40
N LYS A 6 -17.61 -15.97 -4.43
CA LYS A 6 -16.20 -16.38 -4.41
C LYS A 6 -15.89 -17.48 -5.45
N ASP A 7 -16.81 -17.76 -6.37
CA ASP A 7 -16.70 -18.88 -7.32
C ASP A 7 -15.56 -18.69 -8.31
N LYS A 8 -15.26 -17.43 -8.63
CA LYS A 8 -14.15 -17.03 -9.49
C LYS A 8 -12.77 -17.19 -8.85
N TYR A 9 -12.69 -17.54 -7.56
CA TYR A 9 -11.43 -17.77 -6.85
C TYR A 9 -11.09 -19.25 -6.77
N THR A 10 -9.83 -19.59 -6.96
CA THR A 10 -9.37 -20.99 -6.85
C THR A 10 -9.44 -21.48 -5.40
N ALA A 11 -9.46 -22.81 -5.21
CA ALA A 11 -9.39 -23.40 -3.88
C ALA A 11 -8.13 -22.93 -3.12
N LYS A 12 -7.01 -22.74 -3.82
CA LYS A 12 -5.77 -22.22 -3.23
C LYS A 12 -5.92 -20.78 -2.74
N GLN A 13 -6.62 -19.92 -3.48
CA GLN A 13 -6.90 -18.55 -3.04
C GLN A 13 -7.80 -18.52 -1.81
N LYS A 14 -8.85 -19.37 -1.78
CA LYS A 14 -9.77 -19.49 -0.63
C LYS A 14 -9.04 -19.93 0.64
N ARG A 15 -8.27 -21.03 0.58
CA ARG A 15 -7.44 -21.50 1.71
C ARG A 15 -6.45 -20.45 2.20
N LYS A 16 -5.87 -19.66 1.29
CA LYS A 16 -4.95 -18.58 1.65
C LYS A 16 -5.67 -17.46 2.40
N ALA A 17 -6.88 -17.08 1.96
CA ALA A 17 -7.68 -16.09 2.64
C ALA A 17 -8.05 -16.58 4.05
N GLU A 18 -8.57 -17.80 4.16
CA GLU A 18 -8.90 -18.45 5.45
C GLU A 18 -7.71 -18.40 6.43
N HIS A 19 -6.52 -18.80 5.99
CA HIS A 19 -5.33 -18.77 6.86
C HIS A 19 -4.95 -17.36 7.37
N ILE A 20 -5.13 -16.35 6.52
CA ILE A 20 -4.84 -14.94 6.88
C ILE A 20 -5.92 -14.42 7.82
N GLU A 21 -7.18 -14.76 7.55
CA GLU A 21 -8.32 -14.42 8.39
C GLU A 21 -8.17 -15.00 9.79
N ASP A 22 -7.86 -16.28 9.92
CA ASP A 22 -7.59 -16.94 11.20
C ASP A 22 -6.48 -16.24 11.97
N SER A 23 -5.43 -15.81 11.27
CA SER A 23 -4.31 -15.06 11.86
C SER A 23 -4.73 -13.68 12.39
N TYR A 24 -5.77 -13.05 11.82
CA TYR A 24 -6.32 -11.79 12.31
C TYR A 24 -7.35 -12.01 13.42
N LYS A 25 -8.21 -13.04 13.32
CA LYS A 25 -9.12 -13.47 14.39
C LYS A 25 -8.35 -13.79 15.68
N ALA A 26 -7.23 -14.52 15.56
CA ALA A 26 -6.33 -14.81 16.68
C ALA A 26 -5.72 -13.55 17.33
N LYS A 27 -5.72 -12.41 16.63
CA LYS A 27 -5.27 -11.11 17.15
C LYS A 27 -6.42 -10.25 17.68
N GLY A 28 -7.62 -10.81 17.79
CA GLY A 28 -8.81 -10.12 18.31
C GLY A 28 -9.52 -9.21 17.29
N VAL A 29 -9.22 -9.34 16.00
CA VAL A 29 -9.96 -8.63 14.94
C VAL A 29 -11.31 -9.33 14.74
N SER A 30 -12.40 -8.57 14.55
CA SER A 30 -13.71 -9.14 14.25
C SER A 30 -13.68 -9.98 12.98
N GLU A 31 -14.57 -10.96 12.89
CA GLU A 31 -14.63 -11.87 11.74
C GLU A 31 -14.76 -11.13 10.41
N ASP A 32 -15.71 -10.19 10.31
CA ASP A 32 -15.94 -9.41 9.09
C ASP A 32 -14.70 -8.61 8.64
N GLU A 33 -13.98 -8.02 9.60
CA GLU A 33 -12.78 -7.24 9.32
C GLU A 33 -11.59 -8.15 8.99
N ALA A 34 -11.45 -9.27 9.70
CA ALA A 34 -10.41 -10.27 9.43
C ALA A 34 -10.58 -10.85 8.02
N GLU A 35 -11.79 -11.22 7.64
CA GLU A 35 -12.15 -11.69 6.32
C GLU A 35 -11.85 -10.62 5.26
N ALA A 36 -12.27 -9.37 5.49
CA ALA A 36 -12.03 -8.27 4.56
C ALA A 36 -10.52 -8.05 4.33
N ARG A 37 -9.71 -8.04 5.40
CA ARG A 37 -8.25 -7.90 5.33
C ARG A 37 -7.59 -9.08 4.61
N ALA A 38 -8.08 -10.30 4.85
CA ALA A 38 -7.59 -11.49 4.20
C ALA A 38 -7.82 -11.46 2.68
N TRP A 39 -9.05 -11.20 2.25
CA TRP A 39 -9.39 -11.10 0.83
C TRP A 39 -8.69 -9.93 0.14
N ALA A 40 -8.52 -8.79 0.80
CA ALA A 40 -7.74 -7.68 0.27
C ALA A 40 -6.27 -8.09 -0.01
N THR A 41 -5.67 -8.87 0.89
CA THR A 41 -4.30 -9.37 0.73
C THR A 41 -4.18 -10.33 -0.45
N VAL A 42 -5.11 -11.30 -0.56
CA VAL A 42 -5.15 -12.23 -1.69
C VAL A 42 -5.36 -11.48 -3.00
N ASN A 43 -6.30 -10.54 -3.04
CA ASN A 43 -6.63 -9.78 -4.24
C ASN A 43 -5.49 -8.90 -4.72
N LYS A 44 -4.74 -8.27 -3.81
CA LYS A 44 -3.53 -7.54 -4.18
C LYS A 44 -2.57 -8.47 -4.93
N GLN A 45 -2.23 -9.60 -4.31
CA GLN A 45 -1.24 -10.53 -4.83
C GLN A 45 -1.66 -11.26 -6.11
N SER A 46 -2.95 -11.49 -6.32
CA SER A 46 -3.45 -12.22 -7.50
C SER A 46 -4.09 -11.35 -8.57
N GLY A 47 -4.45 -10.10 -8.27
CA GLY A 47 -5.30 -9.27 -9.12
C GLY A 47 -6.78 -9.68 -9.12
N GLY A 48 -7.22 -10.46 -8.12
CA GLY A 48 -8.57 -11.02 -7.99
C GLY A 48 -8.65 -12.51 -8.34
N GLY A 49 -9.86 -13.00 -8.65
CA GLY A 49 -10.11 -14.42 -8.89
C GLY A 49 -9.37 -14.99 -10.10
N GLU A 50 -8.80 -16.19 -9.97
CA GLU A 50 -8.00 -16.83 -11.03
C GLU A 50 -8.77 -17.86 -11.88
N ARG A 51 -10.03 -18.14 -11.56
CA ARG A 51 -10.89 -18.99 -12.41
C ARG A 51 -11.48 -18.19 -13.57
N ALA A 52 -12.19 -18.89 -14.47
CA ALA A 52 -12.89 -18.28 -15.59
C ALA A 52 -13.79 -17.10 -15.13
N GLY A 53 -13.77 -16.01 -15.89
CA GLY A 53 -14.48 -14.78 -15.55
C GLY A 53 -13.88 -13.95 -14.39
N GLY A 54 -12.75 -14.37 -13.81
CA GLY A 54 -12.02 -13.67 -12.76
C GLY A 54 -10.95 -12.71 -13.30
N SER A 55 -10.77 -11.56 -12.65
CA SER A 55 -9.82 -10.51 -13.06
C SER A 55 -8.35 -10.93 -12.90
N GLY A 56 -8.05 -11.85 -11.99
CA GLY A 56 -6.70 -12.32 -11.71
C GLY A 56 -6.07 -13.12 -12.85
N ARG A 57 -6.86 -13.54 -13.85
CA ARG A 57 -6.35 -14.14 -15.09
C ARG A 57 -5.64 -13.13 -16.00
N ARG A 58 -5.97 -11.85 -15.90
CA ARG A 58 -5.37 -10.77 -16.71
C ARG A 58 -4.05 -10.27 -16.13
N LYS A 59 -3.75 -10.58 -14.86
CA LYS A 59 -2.50 -10.18 -14.21
C LYS A 59 -1.39 -11.18 -14.56
N SER A 60 -0.26 -10.68 -15.08
CA SER A 60 0.88 -11.51 -15.45
C SER A 60 1.51 -12.19 -14.24
N ALA A 61 2.21 -13.31 -14.48
CA ALA A 61 2.91 -14.03 -13.42
C ALA A 61 3.98 -13.16 -12.73
N ALA A 62 4.71 -12.35 -13.51
CA ALA A 62 5.72 -11.43 -13.01
C ALA A 62 5.09 -10.36 -12.09
N ALA A 63 3.99 -9.73 -12.50
CA ALA A 63 3.29 -8.76 -11.66
C ALA A 63 2.74 -9.38 -10.37
N LYS A 64 2.23 -10.63 -10.43
CA LYS A 64 1.82 -11.35 -9.21
C LYS A 64 3.00 -11.65 -8.28
N ALA A 65 4.20 -11.90 -8.83
CA ALA A 65 5.39 -12.15 -8.04
C ALA A 65 5.86 -10.87 -7.34
N ASP A 66 5.91 -9.76 -8.07
CA ASP A 66 6.27 -8.43 -7.54
C ASP A 66 5.35 -8.03 -6.37
N ASP A 67 4.03 -8.14 -6.53
CA ASP A 67 3.09 -7.83 -5.44
C ASP A 67 3.27 -8.70 -4.20
N ARG A 68 3.63 -9.99 -4.37
CA ARG A 68 3.92 -10.89 -3.24
C ARG A 68 5.20 -10.45 -2.53
N GLU A 69 6.22 -10.09 -3.28
CA GLU A 69 7.48 -9.59 -2.74
C GLU A 69 7.29 -8.26 -2.01
N GLU A 70 6.58 -7.30 -2.61
CA GLU A 70 6.24 -6.02 -1.97
C GLU A 70 5.47 -6.23 -0.67
N SER A 71 4.51 -7.16 -0.67
CA SER A 71 3.76 -7.53 0.55
C SER A 71 4.67 -8.06 1.65
N ALA A 72 5.63 -8.94 1.31
CA ALA A 72 6.59 -9.49 2.25
C ALA A 72 7.53 -8.42 2.81
N ARG A 73 8.12 -7.61 1.92
CA ARG A 73 8.98 -6.47 2.31
C ARG A 73 8.24 -5.52 3.26
N ARG A 74 6.97 -5.22 2.97
CA ARG A 74 6.15 -4.35 3.81
C ARG A 74 5.81 -4.97 5.18
N ALA A 75 5.58 -6.28 5.24
CA ALA A 75 5.39 -6.98 6.51
C ALA A 75 6.64 -6.87 7.40
N VAL A 76 7.84 -7.04 6.82
CA VAL A 76 9.12 -6.87 7.53
C VAL A 76 9.30 -5.42 8.00
N ALA A 77 9.05 -4.45 7.13
CA ALA A 77 9.15 -3.02 7.49
C ALA A 77 8.21 -2.66 8.66
N THR A 78 7.00 -3.20 8.67
CA THR A 78 6.03 -2.98 9.76
C THR A 78 6.52 -3.59 11.09
N ARG A 79 7.12 -4.79 11.06
CA ARG A 79 7.75 -5.39 12.25
C ARG A 79 8.91 -4.56 12.80
N ARG A 80 9.62 -3.83 11.92
CA ARG A 80 10.69 -2.88 12.30
C ARG A 80 10.17 -1.50 12.71
N GLY A 81 8.85 -1.33 12.87
CA GLY A 81 8.25 -0.05 13.25
C GLY A 81 8.28 1.02 12.15
N VAL A 82 8.69 0.68 10.92
CA VAL A 82 8.71 1.64 9.80
C VAL A 82 7.27 1.88 9.37
N PRO A 83 6.71 3.08 9.55
CA PRO A 83 5.33 3.35 9.15
C PRO A 83 5.18 3.20 7.64
N ARG A 84 3.99 2.79 7.17
CA ARG A 84 3.66 2.95 5.76
C ARG A 84 3.55 4.46 5.55
N ALA A 85 4.24 5.01 4.57
CA ALA A 85 3.98 6.37 4.15
C ALA A 85 2.52 6.41 3.66
N ARG A 86 1.58 6.77 4.54
CA ARG A 86 0.31 7.34 4.12
C ARG A 86 0.71 8.55 3.31
N SER A 87 0.07 8.73 2.15
CA SER A 87 0.26 9.81 1.17
C SER A 87 1.17 10.89 1.74
N ALA A 88 2.40 11.01 1.22
CA ALA A 88 3.41 11.92 1.78
C ALA A 88 2.69 13.20 2.20
N PRO A 89 2.80 13.62 3.49
CA PRO A 89 2.00 14.71 4.01
C PRO A 89 2.02 15.83 2.99
N GLU A 90 0.85 16.40 2.70
CA GLU A 90 0.81 17.50 1.75
C GLU A 90 1.90 18.49 2.13
N ARG A 91 2.57 19.12 1.16
CA ARG A 91 3.69 20.03 1.46
C ARG A 91 3.31 21.08 2.52
N GLN A 92 2.03 21.36 2.63
CA GLN A 92 1.36 22.22 3.63
C GLN A 92 1.48 21.69 5.08
N GLU A 93 1.43 20.37 5.28
CA GLU A 93 1.55 19.69 6.57
C GLU A 93 3.00 19.45 6.99
N LYS A 94 3.95 19.47 6.05
CA LYS A 94 5.38 19.28 6.32
C LYS A 94 5.97 20.42 7.16
N THR A 95 6.98 20.11 7.97
CA THR A 95 7.75 21.14 8.68
C THR A 95 8.66 21.91 7.71
N ARG A 96 9.10 23.12 8.08
CA ARG A 96 10.05 23.89 7.26
C ARG A 96 11.33 23.09 6.96
N ALA A 97 11.81 22.30 7.93
CA ALA A 97 12.99 21.47 7.77
C ALA A 97 12.78 20.36 6.71
N GLN A 98 11.64 19.67 6.76
CA GLN A 98 11.28 18.65 5.77
C GLN A 98 11.13 19.24 4.35
N LEU A 99 10.56 20.43 4.25
CA LEU A 99 10.45 21.16 2.98
C LEU A 99 11.82 21.63 2.47
N MET A 100 12.73 22.02 3.36
CA MET A 100 14.09 22.39 3.01
C MET A 100 14.91 21.19 2.50
N GLU A 101 14.71 20.01 3.09
CA GLU A 101 15.31 18.75 2.64
C GLU A 101 14.79 18.34 1.25
N GLU A 102 13.48 18.42 1.02
CA GLU A 102 12.88 18.18 -0.29
C GLU A 102 13.38 19.20 -1.34
N ALA A 103 13.49 20.48 -0.95
CA ALA A 103 14.02 21.54 -1.82
C ALA A 103 15.51 21.36 -2.10
N ARG A 104 16.28 20.78 -1.18
CA ARG A 104 17.69 20.40 -1.40
C ARG A 104 17.79 19.25 -2.40
N ALA A 105 16.93 18.25 -2.28
CA ALA A 105 16.89 17.12 -3.22
C ALA A 105 16.53 17.56 -4.65
N LYS A 106 15.75 18.64 -4.80
CA LYS A 106 15.39 19.26 -6.08
C LYS A 106 16.31 20.39 -6.53
N ASP A 107 17.41 20.62 -5.82
CA ASP A 107 18.40 21.69 -6.08
C ASP A 107 17.81 23.10 -6.23
N ILE A 108 16.80 23.44 -5.42
CA ILE A 108 16.19 24.77 -5.41
C ILE A 108 17.19 25.77 -4.81
N ARG A 109 17.60 26.75 -5.62
CA ARG A 109 18.46 27.88 -5.21
C ARG A 109 17.69 28.83 -4.29
N GLY A 110 18.35 29.35 -3.26
CA GLY A 110 17.72 30.23 -2.26
C GLY A 110 16.85 29.50 -1.22
N ARG A 111 16.76 28.17 -1.24
CA ARG A 111 15.96 27.38 -0.27
C ARG A 111 16.24 27.67 1.21
N SER A 112 17.46 28.11 1.56
CA SER A 112 17.83 28.41 2.95
C SER A 112 17.17 29.68 3.48
N THR A 113 16.93 30.67 2.61
CA THR A 113 16.29 31.94 2.99
C THR A 113 14.75 31.84 2.95
N MET A 114 14.21 30.93 2.15
CA MET A 114 12.77 30.74 1.96
C MET A 114 12.03 30.33 3.25
N ARG A 115 10.91 31.02 3.53
CA ARG A 115 9.94 30.65 4.58
C ARG A 115 9.14 29.42 4.17
N LYS A 116 8.39 28.83 5.12
CA LYS A 116 7.62 27.61 4.90
C LYS A 116 6.70 27.71 3.65
N ALA A 117 5.98 28.82 3.49
CA ALA A 117 5.09 29.05 2.35
C ALA A 117 5.85 29.11 1.02
N GLU A 118 6.96 29.84 0.97
CA GLU A 118 7.81 30.00 -0.22
C GLU A 118 8.45 28.67 -0.63
N LEU A 119 8.86 27.84 0.33
CA LEU A 119 9.35 26.49 0.05
C LEU A 119 8.26 25.59 -0.58
N ILE A 120 7.02 25.72 -0.11
CA ILE A 120 5.89 24.97 -0.68
C ILE A 120 5.64 25.39 -2.13
N GLU A 121 5.64 26.69 -2.41
CA GLU A 121 5.45 27.23 -3.77
C GLU A 121 6.60 26.87 -4.70
N ALA A 122 7.84 27.03 -4.27
CA ALA A 122 9.01 26.67 -5.07
C ALA A 122 8.97 25.17 -5.43
N LEU A 123 8.66 24.30 -4.46
CA LEU A 123 8.51 22.86 -4.69
C LEU A 123 7.36 22.52 -5.65
N LYS A 124 6.29 23.33 -5.70
CA LYS A 124 5.17 23.20 -6.64
C LYS A 124 5.56 23.59 -8.06
N GLN A 125 6.38 24.63 -8.22
CA GLN A 125 6.86 25.09 -9.54
C GLN A 125 7.98 24.20 -10.12
N THR A 126 8.74 23.50 -9.28
CA THR A 126 9.78 22.53 -9.69
C THR A 126 9.19 21.12 -9.90
N GLY A 127 7.97 21.02 -10.42
CA GLY A 127 7.21 19.77 -10.58
C GLY A 127 6.71 19.60 -12.00
#